data_AF-A0A6N7FH38-F1
#
_entry.id   AF-A0A6N7FH38-F1
#
_cell.length_a   1.000
_cell.length_b   1.000
_cell.length_c   1.000
_cell.angle_alpha   90.00
_cell.angle_beta   90.00
_cell.angle_gamma   90.00
#
_symmetry.space_group_name_H-M   'P 1'
#
loop_
_entity.id
_entity.type
_entity.pdbx_description
1 polymer ?
#
loop_
_entity_poly.entity_id
_entity_poly.type
_entity_poly.pdbx_seq_one_letter_code
_entity_poly.pdbx_strand_id
1 'polypeptide(L)'
;MEPPLRAALSARRDGPVLAQERAPMTVAHAPQKVHRPGAFRSRSAVQTQGRCAPMTRHRSGIHVRAALAPRGYTANLSITGIGGQGACTSRAHTSMHEGSSLMWKGHQPVSRSRLIRGTALVVGAVMFAACGGDDSDGGASASEETAPAAGASADPFENLVAAAKEEGSVVFYTGESQQVLETYAQGFKEEYGIDVVIQNLTQGPMQERLDQEFQAGRVQADVAGNTLDAAWNERAAAEGHLADLTEEELPNMAGLPDEHKGQYHVIHRLNPMGVFYNTELVEEETLPDQVVDIPQMADWKGRVAVIDPTLGGAIHEWHYQILQVVGEERYEAFVNGLVGDLDAQVSGAISALVGQVSAGELMAIVGIPSSLTVPSVNAGVPAQVYYPEPVTIYRSSLQALADGPHPNAAKLFINWLLSEEGATASCGGGICTPPHMDVEGQIEFPETATFVDGITAREVGDSYINGLVASAAN
;
A
#
# COMPACT_ATOMS: atom_id res chain seq x y z
N MET A 1 46.20 14.57 23.78
CA MET A 1 47.35 14.63 22.86
C MET A 1 47.88 13.22 22.73
N GLU A 2 48.19 12.84 21.47
CA GLU A 2 48.57 11.52 20.93
C GLU A 2 47.44 10.57 20.47
N PRO A 3 47.67 9.83 19.35
CA PRO A 3 46.73 9.68 18.22
C PRO A 3 46.32 8.21 17.92
N PRO A 4 45.48 7.92 16.90
CA PRO A 4 45.00 6.56 16.62
C PRO A 4 45.88 5.80 15.61
N LEU A 5 45.98 4.49 15.83
CA LEU A 5 46.62 3.51 14.95
C LEU A 5 45.65 3.09 13.82
N ARG A 6 46.09 3.32 12.58
CA ARG A 6 45.58 2.70 11.34
C ARG A 6 46.46 1.50 10.97
N ALA A 7 45.87 0.65 10.11
CA ALA A 7 46.42 -0.51 9.38
C ALA A 7 46.22 -1.85 10.13
N ALA A 8 45.76 -2.94 9.51
CA ALA A 8 45.72 -3.31 8.10
C ALA A 8 44.68 -4.43 7.93
N LEU A 9 44.09 -4.57 6.75
CA LEU A 9 43.82 -5.87 6.08
C LEU A 9 43.37 -5.60 4.64
N SER A 10 44.34 -5.51 3.73
CA SER A 10 44.13 -5.60 2.29
C SER A 10 44.99 -6.75 1.77
N ALA A 11 44.37 -7.86 1.33
CA ALA A 11 45.03 -8.83 0.48
C ALA A 11 44.05 -9.69 -0.32
N ARG A 12 43.90 -9.30 -1.60
CA ARG A 12 43.87 -10.15 -2.81
C ARG A 12 42.77 -11.20 -2.96
N ARG A 13 42.01 -11.08 -4.05
CA ARG A 13 42.04 -12.05 -5.16
C ARG A 13 41.41 -11.47 -6.43
N ASP A 14 42.26 -11.12 -7.39
CA ASP A 14 41.89 -10.92 -8.79
C ASP A 14 41.91 -12.27 -9.55
N GLY A 15 40.89 -12.48 -10.39
CA GLY A 15 40.80 -13.55 -11.40
C GLY A 15 39.82 -13.13 -12.50
N PRO A 16 40.07 -13.46 -13.79
CA PRO A 16 39.63 -12.64 -14.91
C PRO A 16 38.22 -12.96 -15.43
N VAL A 17 37.49 -11.91 -15.80
CA VAL A 17 36.19 -11.96 -16.50
C VAL A 17 36.40 -12.24 -17.99
N LEU A 18 35.77 -13.31 -18.49
CA LEU A 18 35.64 -13.61 -19.92
C LEU A 18 34.40 -12.90 -20.48
N ALA A 19 34.63 -11.98 -21.41
CA ALA A 19 33.58 -11.34 -22.20
C ALA A 19 32.97 -12.33 -23.21
N GLN A 20 31.64 -12.42 -23.25
CA GLN A 20 30.89 -12.99 -24.37
C GLN A 20 30.02 -11.91 -25.00
N GLU A 21 30.38 -11.52 -26.22
CA GLU A 21 29.56 -10.71 -27.13
C GLU A 21 28.29 -11.49 -27.54
N ARG A 22 27.12 -10.84 -27.49
CA ARG A 22 25.92 -11.28 -28.21
C ARG A 22 25.40 -10.16 -29.09
N ALA A 23 25.36 -10.42 -30.39
CA ALA A 23 24.76 -9.57 -31.41
C ALA A 23 23.21 -9.60 -31.35
N PRO A 24 22.50 -8.53 -31.78
CA PRO A 24 21.05 -8.42 -31.64
C PRO A 24 20.29 -9.04 -32.81
N MET A 25 19.20 -9.76 -32.52
CA MET A 25 18.20 -10.19 -33.51
C MET A 25 17.04 -9.19 -33.56
N THR A 26 16.80 -8.67 -34.75
CA THR A 26 15.72 -7.75 -35.12
C THR A 26 14.43 -8.52 -35.41
N VAL A 27 13.29 -8.08 -34.88
CA VAL A 27 11.96 -8.51 -35.37
C VAL A 27 11.10 -7.27 -35.64
N ALA A 28 10.79 -7.05 -36.91
CA ALA A 28 9.90 -5.99 -37.39
C ALA A 28 8.42 -6.43 -37.28
N HIS A 29 7.53 -5.52 -36.88
CA HIS A 29 6.07 -5.66 -37.02
C HIS A 29 5.50 -4.46 -37.77
N ALA A 30 4.64 -4.74 -38.76
CA ALA A 30 3.94 -3.75 -39.59
C ALA A 30 2.61 -3.30 -38.96
N PRO A 31 2.12 -2.06 -39.19
CA PRO A 31 0.97 -1.51 -38.46
C PRO A 31 -0.39 -1.72 -39.16
N GLN A 32 -1.44 -1.97 -38.37
CA GLN A 32 -2.85 -1.96 -38.80
C GLN A 32 -3.49 -0.56 -38.65
N LYS A 33 -4.34 -0.20 -39.62
CA LYS A 33 -5.06 1.09 -39.75
C LYS A 33 -6.30 1.18 -38.84
N VAL A 34 -6.53 2.37 -38.27
CA VAL A 34 -7.70 2.76 -37.47
C VAL A 34 -8.73 3.53 -38.33
N HIS A 35 -10.02 3.23 -38.19
CA HIS A 35 -11.14 4.01 -38.75
C HIS A 35 -11.87 4.81 -37.65
N ARG A 36 -12.15 6.10 -37.91
CA ARG A 36 -12.96 7.02 -37.08
C ARG A 36 -14.40 7.16 -37.65
N PRO A 37 -15.41 7.34 -36.78
CA PRO A 37 -16.61 8.15 -37.08
C PRO A 37 -16.68 9.34 -36.09
N GLY A 38 -17.12 10.56 -36.40
CA GLY A 38 -18.21 11.03 -37.26
C GLY A 38 -19.23 11.77 -36.38
N ALA A 39 -19.10 13.09 -36.23
CA ALA A 39 -19.86 13.92 -35.27
C ALA A 39 -21.30 14.23 -35.73
N PHE A 40 -22.27 14.18 -34.80
CA PHE A 40 -23.66 14.60 -35.02
C PHE A 40 -24.05 15.69 -34.01
N ARG A 41 -24.59 16.82 -34.50
CA ARG A 41 -25.14 17.93 -33.68
C ARG A 41 -26.66 17.90 -33.71
N SER A 42 -27.31 18.01 -32.55
CA SER A 42 -28.74 18.39 -32.46
C SER A 42 -28.91 19.54 -31.47
N ARG A 43 -29.63 20.59 -31.89
CA ARG A 43 -30.10 21.70 -31.05
C ARG A 43 -31.46 21.34 -30.47
N SER A 44 -31.66 21.58 -29.18
CA SER A 44 -32.99 21.58 -28.55
C SER A 44 -33.21 22.91 -27.83
N ALA A 45 -34.33 23.56 -28.14
CA ALA A 45 -34.79 24.79 -27.50
C ALA A 45 -35.58 24.45 -26.22
N VAL A 46 -35.33 25.19 -25.14
CA VAL A 46 -36.10 25.10 -23.89
C VAL A 46 -37.09 26.27 -23.84
N GLN A 47 -38.37 25.95 -23.64
CA GLN A 47 -39.43 26.93 -23.43
C GLN A 47 -39.69 27.04 -21.92
N THR A 48 -39.45 28.21 -21.32
CA THR A 48 -39.76 28.50 -19.92
C THR A 48 -41.04 29.33 -19.84
N GLN A 49 -42.03 28.85 -19.08
CA GLN A 49 -43.14 29.68 -18.58
C GLN A 49 -42.98 29.83 -17.07
N GLY A 50 -42.69 31.05 -16.63
CA GLY A 50 -42.62 31.44 -15.22
C GLY A 50 -42.26 32.92 -15.13
N ARG A 51 -43.13 33.73 -14.51
CA ARG A 51 -43.00 35.19 -14.43
C ARG A 51 -41.95 35.60 -13.39
N CYS A 52 -40.92 36.33 -13.81
CA CYS A 52 -40.08 37.20 -12.97
C CYS A 52 -39.65 38.45 -13.76
N ALA A 53 -39.60 39.60 -13.10
CA ALA A 53 -39.34 40.94 -13.65
C ALA A 53 -37.87 41.15 -14.11
N PRO A 54 -37.55 42.16 -14.95
CA PRO A 54 -36.28 42.20 -15.68
C PRO A 54 -35.17 42.88 -14.87
N MET A 55 -34.01 42.23 -14.76
CA MET A 55 -32.73 42.92 -14.51
C MET A 55 -31.65 42.40 -15.46
N THR A 56 -31.02 43.38 -16.10
CA THR A 56 -29.82 43.48 -16.94
C THR A 56 -28.88 42.28 -17.10
N ARG A 57 -28.50 42.05 -18.37
CA ARG A 57 -27.48 41.12 -18.87
C ARG A 57 -26.09 41.38 -18.25
N HIS A 58 -25.47 40.34 -17.70
CA HIS A 58 -24.02 40.12 -17.81
C HIS A 58 -23.75 38.67 -18.22
N ARG A 59 -22.82 38.49 -19.19
CA ARG A 59 -22.39 37.20 -19.74
C ARG A 59 -21.36 36.58 -18.80
N SER A 60 -21.65 35.38 -18.30
CA SER A 60 -20.65 34.44 -17.79
C SER A 60 -20.97 33.06 -18.37
N GLY A 61 -20.00 32.48 -19.08
CA GLY A 61 -20.12 31.17 -19.73
C GLY A 61 -20.00 30.05 -18.71
N ILE A 62 -20.91 29.07 -18.77
CA ILE A 62 -20.83 27.82 -18.02
C ILE A 62 -20.42 26.72 -19.02
N HIS A 63 -19.30 26.06 -18.78
CA HIS A 63 -18.93 24.82 -19.47
C HIS A 63 -19.49 23.62 -18.71
N VAL A 64 -20.35 22.83 -19.37
CA VAL A 64 -20.83 21.54 -18.85
C VAL A 64 -20.18 20.43 -19.66
N ARG A 65 -19.39 19.57 -18.99
CA ARG A 65 -18.85 18.32 -19.56
C ARG A 65 -19.77 17.18 -19.12
N ALA A 66 -20.51 16.56 -20.05
CA ALA A 66 -21.32 15.38 -19.77
C ALA A 66 -20.48 14.11 -20.02
N ALA A 67 -20.31 13.27 -19.00
CA ALA A 67 -19.74 11.94 -19.14
C ALA A 67 -20.85 10.93 -19.53
N LEU A 68 -20.56 10.07 -20.50
CA LEU A 68 -21.43 8.95 -20.89
C LEU A 68 -21.29 7.83 -19.85
N ALA A 69 -22.38 7.47 -19.16
CA ALA A 69 -22.43 6.28 -18.30
C ALA A 69 -23.03 5.07 -19.06
N PRO A 70 -22.56 3.83 -18.85
CA PRO A 70 -23.19 2.64 -19.41
C PRO A 70 -24.59 2.40 -18.82
N ARG A 71 -25.44 1.71 -19.59
CA ARG A 71 -26.86 1.44 -19.27
C ARG A 71 -27.04 0.80 -17.88
N GLY A 72 -27.84 1.44 -17.02
CA GLY A 72 -28.39 0.81 -15.81
C GLY A 72 -28.44 1.65 -14.53
N TYR A 73 -27.84 2.84 -14.49
CA TYR A 73 -27.79 3.67 -13.27
C TYR A 73 -28.34 5.09 -13.47
N THR A 74 -29.09 5.57 -12.48
CA THR A 74 -29.51 6.97 -12.34
C THR A 74 -28.37 7.83 -11.81
N ALA A 75 -28.00 8.89 -12.53
CA ALA A 75 -27.08 9.90 -12.02
C ALA A 75 -27.86 10.96 -11.22
N ASN A 76 -27.45 11.23 -9.98
CA ASN A 76 -27.91 12.39 -9.22
C ASN A 76 -26.99 13.58 -9.56
N LEU A 77 -27.59 14.71 -9.97
CA LEU A 77 -26.88 15.94 -10.26
C LEU A 77 -27.07 16.92 -9.09
N SER A 78 -26.00 17.26 -8.36
CA SER A 78 -25.98 18.39 -7.43
C SER A 78 -25.26 19.57 -8.08
N ILE A 79 -25.84 20.77 -7.96
CA ILE A 79 -25.22 22.02 -8.41
C ILE A 79 -25.04 22.88 -7.16
N THR A 80 -23.79 23.18 -6.81
CA THR A 80 -23.46 24.10 -5.72
C THR A 80 -22.96 25.41 -6.32
N GLY A 81 -23.70 26.51 -6.13
CA GLY A 81 -23.25 27.86 -6.46
C GLY A 81 -22.91 28.61 -5.19
N ILE A 82 -21.73 29.26 -5.15
CA ILE A 82 -21.31 30.12 -4.04
C ILE A 82 -21.96 31.50 -4.22
N GLY A 83 -22.81 31.90 -3.27
CA GLY A 83 -23.35 33.25 -3.19
C GLY A 83 -24.51 33.37 -2.19
N GLY A 84 -24.23 33.95 -1.02
CA GLY A 84 -25.13 34.72 -0.15
C GLY A 84 -26.57 34.23 0.11
N GLN A 85 -26.79 33.68 1.32
CA GLN A 85 -28.05 33.61 2.08
C GLN A 85 -29.35 33.30 1.31
N GLY A 86 -29.78 32.03 1.37
CA GLY A 86 -31.18 31.64 1.13
C GLY A 86 -31.31 30.33 0.34
N ALA A 87 -31.67 29.23 1.00
CA ALA A 87 -31.90 27.94 0.35
C ALA A 87 -33.23 27.93 -0.42
N CYS A 88 -33.21 27.47 -1.67
CA CYS A 88 -34.40 27.07 -2.42
C CYS A 88 -34.11 25.77 -3.17
N THR A 89 -34.78 24.68 -2.78
CA THR A 89 -34.75 23.39 -3.49
C THR A 89 -35.92 23.33 -4.47
N SER A 90 -35.66 23.02 -5.74
CA SER A 90 -36.72 22.65 -6.69
C SER A 90 -36.41 21.28 -7.29
N ARG A 91 -37.41 20.39 -7.31
CA ARG A 91 -37.32 19.00 -7.76
C ARG A 91 -38.08 18.90 -9.10
N ALA A 92 -37.38 18.63 -10.21
CA ALA A 92 -38.01 18.43 -11.51
C ALA A 92 -38.18 16.93 -11.79
N HIS A 93 -39.42 16.51 -12.09
CA HIS A 93 -39.75 15.17 -12.60
C HIS A 93 -39.92 15.24 -14.11
N THR A 94 -39.23 14.37 -14.85
CA THR A 94 -39.47 14.17 -16.29
C THR A 94 -40.03 12.76 -16.49
N SER A 95 -41.23 12.65 -17.05
CA SER A 95 -41.79 11.37 -17.53
C SER A 95 -41.67 11.32 -19.06
N MET A 96 -41.29 10.17 -19.61
CA MET A 96 -41.35 9.89 -21.05
C MET A 96 -42.40 8.82 -21.30
N HIS A 97 -43.34 9.11 -22.20
CA HIS A 97 -44.36 8.19 -22.69
C HIS A 97 -43.81 7.29 -23.81
N GLU A 98 -44.17 6.00 -23.77
CA GLU A 98 -43.94 5.01 -24.83
C GLU A 98 -44.80 5.25 -26.07
N GLY A 99 -44.24 4.98 -27.25
CA GLY A 99 -44.93 4.99 -28.53
C GLY A 99 -44.36 3.96 -29.52
N SER A 100 -45.22 2.97 -29.85
CA SER A 100 -45.26 2.13 -31.06
C SER A 100 -44.13 1.12 -31.39
N SER A 101 -44.49 -0.13 -31.13
CA SER A 101 -44.22 -1.42 -31.79
C SER A 101 -43.59 -1.47 -33.19
N LEU A 102 -42.62 -2.38 -33.34
CA LEU A 102 -42.51 -3.27 -34.51
C LEU A 102 -41.91 -4.61 -34.09
N MET A 103 -42.65 -5.68 -34.40
CA MET A 103 -42.38 -7.07 -34.03
C MET A 103 -41.14 -7.63 -34.74
N TRP A 104 -40.33 -8.39 -34.01
CA TRP A 104 -39.78 -9.64 -34.54
C TRP A 104 -39.65 -10.71 -33.44
N LYS A 105 -40.01 -11.93 -33.81
CA LYS A 105 -40.26 -13.10 -32.95
C LYS A 105 -38.96 -13.72 -32.44
N GLY A 106 -39.00 -14.26 -31.22
CA GLY A 106 -38.24 -15.47 -30.91
C GLY A 106 -37.68 -15.61 -29.48
N HIS A 107 -38.47 -16.28 -28.63
CA HIS A 107 -38.04 -17.15 -27.52
C HIS A 107 -37.56 -16.51 -26.19
N GLN A 108 -38.49 -16.52 -25.23
CA GLN A 108 -38.31 -16.59 -23.77
C GLN A 108 -39.44 -17.52 -23.25
N PRO A 109 -39.46 -17.96 -21.99
CA PRO A 109 -38.46 -18.69 -21.21
C PRO A 109 -39.13 -19.91 -20.49
N VAL A 110 -38.38 -20.74 -19.74
CA VAL A 110 -39.03 -21.61 -18.73
C VAL A 110 -38.27 -21.57 -17.41
N SER A 111 -38.85 -20.82 -16.47
CA SER A 111 -38.70 -21.03 -15.03
C SER A 111 -39.62 -22.18 -14.60
N ARG A 112 -39.16 -23.07 -13.72
CA ARG A 112 -40.04 -23.84 -12.82
C ARG A 112 -39.37 -24.19 -11.50
N SER A 113 -39.92 -23.60 -10.45
CA SER A 113 -39.97 -24.14 -9.09
C SER A 113 -40.95 -25.32 -9.00
N ARG A 114 -40.67 -26.26 -8.07
CA ARG A 114 -41.60 -27.06 -7.23
C ARG A 114 -40.78 -28.18 -6.55
N LEU A 115 -40.63 -28.18 -5.22
CA LEU A 115 -41.56 -28.69 -4.20
C LEU A 115 -41.74 -30.23 -4.26
N ILE A 116 -41.08 -30.97 -3.37
CA ILE A 116 -41.51 -32.32 -2.94
C ILE A 116 -41.41 -32.39 -1.42
N ARG A 117 -42.58 -32.60 -0.80
CA ARG A 117 -42.78 -33.13 0.55
C ARG A 117 -42.55 -34.65 0.52
N GLY A 118 -41.93 -35.20 1.56
CA GLY A 118 -41.84 -36.65 1.75
C GLY A 118 -41.45 -36.99 3.19
N THR A 119 -42.45 -37.28 4.00
CA THR A 119 -42.40 -37.72 5.39
C THR A 119 -41.91 -39.18 5.49
N ALA A 120 -41.03 -39.51 6.45
CA ALA A 120 -40.91 -40.87 6.98
C ALA A 120 -40.46 -40.84 8.44
N LEU A 121 -41.40 -41.18 9.32
CA LEU A 121 -41.24 -41.54 10.73
C LEU A 121 -40.57 -42.92 10.82
N VAL A 122 -39.54 -43.08 11.66
CA VAL A 122 -39.24 -44.35 12.32
C VAL A 122 -39.00 -44.09 13.80
N VAL A 123 -39.89 -44.69 14.60
CA VAL A 123 -39.86 -44.81 16.05
C VAL A 123 -38.94 -45.96 16.43
N GLY A 124 -38.11 -45.76 17.45
CA GLY A 124 -37.34 -46.81 18.12
C GLY A 124 -36.99 -46.38 19.54
N ALA A 125 -37.88 -46.70 20.48
CA ALA A 125 -37.68 -46.55 21.92
C ALA A 125 -37.09 -47.83 22.54
N VAL A 126 -36.76 -47.75 23.84
CA VAL A 126 -36.45 -48.83 24.83
C VAL A 126 -34.92 -48.99 25.09
N MET A 127 -34.35 -48.89 26.31
CA MET A 127 -34.89 -48.98 27.67
C MET A 127 -34.01 -48.30 28.74
N PHE A 128 -34.66 -47.96 29.85
CA PHE A 128 -34.15 -47.60 31.18
C PHE A 128 -33.25 -48.68 31.80
N ALA A 129 -32.21 -48.27 32.53
CA ALA A 129 -31.78 -48.94 33.76
C ALA A 129 -31.20 -47.89 34.73
N ALA A 130 -31.98 -47.57 35.75
CA ALA A 130 -31.56 -46.85 36.94
C ALA A 130 -31.19 -47.87 38.03
N CYS A 131 -30.18 -47.55 38.85
CA CYS A 131 -30.18 -47.72 40.31
C CYS A 131 -28.84 -47.24 40.88
N GLY A 132 -28.90 -46.38 41.89
CA GLY A 132 -27.77 -46.06 42.76
C GLY A 132 -27.66 -47.02 43.94
N GLY A 133 -26.59 -46.90 44.72
CA GLY A 133 -26.39 -47.58 46.00
C GLY A 133 -24.94 -47.49 46.48
N ASP A 134 -24.80 -47.09 47.74
CA ASP A 134 -23.62 -46.62 48.48
C ASP A 134 -22.68 -47.73 49.01
N ASP A 135 -21.50 -47.27 49.44
CA ASP A 135 -20.54 -47.76 50.43
C ASP A 135 -19.62 -48.99 50.25
N SER A 136 -18.35 -48.73 50.61
CA SER A 136 -17.32 -49.56 51.27
C SER A 136 -16.15 -50.17 50.46
N ASP A 137 -14.97 -49.62 50.78
CA ASP A 137 -13.63 -50.22 50.93
C ASP A 137 -13.20 -51.40 50.05
N GLY A 138 -12.10 -51.18 49.31
CA GLY A 138 -11.32 -52.25 48.72
C GLY A 138 -10.23 -51.73 47.79
N GLY A 139 -9.08 -51.38 48.36
CA GLY A 139 -7.91 -50.95 47.60
C GLY A 139 -7.49 -51.94 46.53
N ALA A 140 -7.36 -51.44 45.29
CA ALA A 140 -6.61 -52.08 44.23
C ALA A 140 -5.85 -50.97 43.48
N SER A 141 -4.53 -51.04 43.59
CA SER A 141 -3.56 -50.20 42.88
C SER A 141 -3.79 -50.33 41.38
N ALA A 142 -4.52 -49.38 40.80
CA ALA A 142 -4.51 -49.14 39.36
C ALA A 142 -3.27 -48.29 39.07
N SER A 143 -2.28 -48.90 38.46
CA SER A 143 -1.18 -48.22 37.78
C SER A 143 -1.77 -47.31 36.72
N GLU A 144 -1.77 -46.00 36.99
CA GLU A 144 -1.96 -44.94 36.01
C GLU A 144 -0.86 -45.08 34.95
N GLU A 145 -1.22 -45.69 33.83
CA GLU A 145 -0.50 -45.54 32.58
C GLU A 145 -0.70 -44.09 32.15
N THR A 146 0.22 -43.23 32.59
CA THR A 146 0.32 -41.85 32.16
C THR A 146 0.62 -41.87 30.66
N ALA A 147 -0.41 -41.68 29.84
CA ALA A 147 -0.21 -41.31 28.45
C ALA A 147 0.72 -40.09 28.43
N PRO A 148 1.80 -40.08 27.62
CA PRO A 148 2.63 -38.89 27.52
C PRO A 148 1.74 -37.78 26.98
N ALA A 149 1.58 -36.71 27.77
CA ALA A 149 1.13 -35.43 27.24
C ALA A 149 2.01 -35.14 26.02
N ALA A 150 1.41 -35.00 24.85
CA ALA A 150 2.10 -34.51 23.66
C ALA A 150 2.73 -33.17 24.07
N GLY A 151 4.03 -33.22 24.31
CA GLY A 151 4.73 -32.23 25.10
C GLY A 151 4.87 -30.94 24.31
N ALA A 152 4.48 -29.83 24.92
CA ALA A 152 5.04 -28.54 24.55
C ALA A 152 6.57 -28.67 24.56
N SER A 153 7.20 -28.30 23.45
CA SER A 153 8.64 -28.19 23.35
C SER A 153 9.15 -27.21 24.42
N ALA A 154 10.38 -27.41 24.88
CA ALA A 154 11.06 -26.38 25.69
C ALA A 154 11.41 -25.15 24.84
N ASP A 155 11.37 -25.27 23.52
CA ASP A 155 11.60 -24.19 22.56
C ASP A 155 10.28 -23.43 22.29
N PRO A 156 10.20 -22.14 22.66
CA PRO A 156 9.04 -21.28 22.42
C PRO A 156 8.65 -21.17 20.95
N PHE A 157 9.62 -21.17 20.04
CA PHE A 157 9.36 -21.07 18.60
C PHE A 157 8.70 -22.35 18.06
N GLU A 158 9.17 -23.54 18.50
CA GLU A 158 8.54 -24.81 18.10
C GLU A 158 7.08 -24.91 18.59
N ASN A 159 6.80 -24.41 19.79
CA ASN A 159 5.44 -24.33 20.31
C ASN A 159 4.57 -23.40 19.46
N LEU A 160 5.10 -22.24 19.07
CA LEU A 160 4.43 -21.31 18.17
C LEU A 160 4.11 -21.97 16.83
N VAL A 161 5.07 -22.67 16.23
CA VAL A 161 4.89 -23.36 14.94
C VAL A 161 3.80 -24.44 15.04
N ALA A 162 3.79 -25.25 16.09
CA ALA A 162 2.78 -26.27 16.30
C ALA A 162 1.37 -25.67 16.43
N ALA A 163 1.21 -24.64 17.26
CA ALA A 163 -0.06 -23.96 17.47
C ALA A 163 -0.56 -23.24 16.19
N ALA A 164 0.34 -22.59 15.44
CA ALA A 164 0.01 -21.96 14.16
C ALA A 164 -0.49 -22.96 13.12
N LYS A 165 0.09 -24.17 13.08
CA LYS A 165 -0.37 -25.25 12.19
C LYS A 165 -1.74 -25.79 12.58
N GLU A 166 -2.09 -25.78 13.87
CA GLU A 166 -3.45 -26.12 14.33
C GLU A 166 -4.48 -25.06 13.92
N GLU A 167 -4.10 -23.78 13.91
CA GLU A 167 -4.93 -22.67 13.41
C GLU A 167 -5.14 -22.73 11.89
N GLY A 168 -4.11 -23.13 11.13
CA GLY A 168 -4.21 -23.52 9.72
C GLY A 168 -4.37 -22.37 8.72
N SER A 169 -4.64 -21.14 9.16
CA SER A 169 -4.64 -19.95 8.30
C SER A 169 -4.22 -18.69 9.04
N VAL A 170 -3.83 -17.66 8.28
CA VAL A 170 -3.58 -16.29 8.76
C VAL A 170 -4.23 -15.28 7.82
N VAL A 171 -4.94 -14.29 8.36
CA VAL A 171 -5.61 -13.22 7.62
C VAL A 171 -4.74 -11.97 7.63
N PHE A 172 -4.21 -11.60 6.46
CA PHE A 172 -3.30 -10.47 6.30
C PHE A 172 -3.98 -9.29 5.62
N TYR A 173 -4.09 -8.16 6.33
CA TYR A 173 -4.53 -6.89 5.76
C TYR A 173 -3.30 -6.06 5.39
N THR A 174 -3.23 -5.61 4.14
CA THR A 174 -2.06 -4.88 3.64
C THR A 174 -2.35 -4.17 2.33
N GLY A 175 -1.59 -3.12 2.00
CA GLY A 175 -1.66 -2.38 0.75
C GLY A 175 -0.64 -2.80 -0.33
N GLU A 176 -0.09 -4.01 -0.23
CA GLU A 176 0.97 -4.47 -1.15
C GLU A 176 0.53 -4.68 -2.61
N SER A 177 1.53 -4.71 -3.50
CA SER A 177 1.30 -5.11 -4.88
C SER A 177 0.87 -6.58 -4.96
N GLN A 178 -0.02 -6.90 -5.90
CA GLN A 178 -0.53 -8.28 -6.05
C GLN A 178 0.60 -9.30 -6.26
N GLN A 179 1.66 -8.93 -6.98
CA GLN A 179 2.80 -9.81 -7.22
C GLN A 179 3.50 -10.21 -5.91
N VAL A 180 3.72 -9.25 -5.00
CA VAL A 180 4.34 -9.51 -3.68
C VAL A 180 3.44 -10.41 -2.82
N LEU A 181 2.14 -10.12 -2.84
CA LEU A 181 1.13 -10.87 -2.09
C LEU A 181 1.05 -12.35 -2.51
N GLU A 182 1.17 -12.63 -3.80
CA GLU A 182 1.21 -13.99 -4.33
C GLU A 182 2.46 -14.74 -3.81
N THR A 183 3.63 -14.08 -3.81
CA THR A 183 4.87 -14.67 -3.29
C THR A 183 4.80 -14.95 -1.78
N TYR A 184 4.22 -14.06 -0.99
CA TYR A 184 4.01 -14.28 0.44
C TYR A 184 3.11 -15.48 0.72
N ALA A 185 1.96 -15.54 0.04
CA ALA A 185 1.01 -16.63 0.22
C ALA A 185 1.61 -17.98 -0.19
N GLN A 186 2.40 -18.00 -1.27
CA GLN A 186 3.04 -19.21 -1.74
C GLN A 186 4.16 -19.66 -0.79
N GLY A 187 5.13 -18.80 -0.47
CA GLY A 187 6.29 -19.17 0.34
C GLY A 187 5.88 -19.62 1.75
N PHE A 188 5.00 -18.87 2.42
CA PHE A 188 4.54 -19.25 3.76
C PHE A 188 3.79 -20.58 3.79
N LYS A 189 2.99 -20.84 2.75
CA LYS A 189 2.28 -22.11 2.59
C LYS A 189 3.22 -23.27 2.27
N GLU A 190 4.26 -23.04 1.47
CA GLU A 190 5.27 -24.04 1.15
C GLU A 190 6.06 -24.45 2.40
N GLU A 191 6.45 -23.48 3.23
CA GLU A 191 7.24 -23.72 4.45
C GLU A 191 6.40 -24.34 5.58
N TYR A 192 5.22 -23.77 5.87
CA TYR A 192 4.45 -24.15 7.07
C TYR A 192 3.15 -24.91 6.79
N GLY A 193 2.69 -24.96 5.54
CA GLY A 193 1.40 -25.57 5.19
C GLY A 193 0.18 -24.75 5.66
N ILE A 194 0.37 -23.48 5.99
CA ILE A 194 -0.66 -22.56 6.50
C ILE A 194 -1.11 -21.64 5.37
N ASP A 195 -2.42 -21.44 5.21
CA ASP A 195 -2.98 -20.57 4.17
C ASP A 195 -2.90 -19.09 4.58
N VAL A 196 -2.45 -18.21 3.66
CA VAL A 196 -2.51 -16.75 3.85
C VAL A 196 -3.73 -16.18 3.13
N VAL A 197 -4.70 -15.69 3.90
CA VAL A 197 -5.92 -15.04 3.38
C VAL A 197 -5.69 -13.54 3.33
N ILE A 198 -5.57 -12.99 2.13
CA ILE A 198 -5.15 -11.62 1.93
C ILE A 198 -6.36 -10.71 1.70
N GLN A 199 -6.37 -9.55 2.36
CA GLN A 199 -7.23 -8.42 2.03
C GLN A 199 -6.35 -7.24 1.61
N ASN A 200 -6.36 -6.94 0.31
CA ASN A 200 -5.59 -5.82 -0.22
C ASN A 200 -6.34 -4.51 0.02
N LEU A 201 -5.87 -3.72 0.99
CA LEU A 201 -6.45 -2.46 1.42
C LEU A 201 -5.31 -1.44 1.59
N THR A 202 -5.44 -0.27 0.95
CA THR A 202 -4.55 0.86 1.21
C THR A 202 -4.64 1.31 2.68
N GLN A 203 -3.57 1.92 3.20
CA GLN A 203 -3.41 2.23 4.63
C GLN A 203 -4.65 2.86 5.30
N GLY A 204 -5.21 3.94 4.74
CA GLY A 204 -6.39 4.61 5.31
C GLY A 204 -7.63 3.71 5.42
N PRO A 205 -8.16 3.16 4.31
CA PRO A 205 -9.26 2.19 4.33
C PRO A 205 -9.02 0.95 5.21
N MET A 206 -7.76 0.50 5.32
CA MET A 206 -7.41 -0.60 6.22
C MET A 206 -7.58 -0.19 7.68
N GLN A 207 -7.03 0.95 8.10
CA GLN A 207 -7.17 1.49 9.46
C GLN A 207 -8.64 1.76 9.79
N GLU A 208 -9.41 2.36 8.89
CA GLU A 208 -10.85 2.58 9.08
C GLU A 208 -11.62 1.27 9.30
N ARG A 209 -11.27 0.22 8.54
CA ARG A 209 -11.87 -1.10 8.71
C ARG A 209 -11.47 -1.73 10.04
N LEU A 210 -10.20 -1.68 10.41
CA LEU A 210 -9.71 -2.20 11.69
C LEU A 210 -10.36 -1.47 12.87
N ASP A 211 -10.45 -0.14 12.83
CA ASP A 211 -11.12 0.66 13.87
C ASP A 211 -12.61 0.26 14.01
N GLN A 212 -13.31 -0.02 12.90
CA GLN A 212 -14.68 -0.53 12.94
C GLN A 212 -14.76 -1.95 13.52
N GLU A 213 -13.82 -2.83 13.18
CA GLU A 213 -13.75 -4.19 13.68
C GLU A 213 -13.42 -4.25 15.18
N PHE A 214 -12.51 -3.39 15.66
CA PHE A 214 -12.19 -3.17 17.07
C PHE A 214 -13.42 -2.69 17.85
N GLN A 215 -14.11 -1.64 17.36
CA GLN A 215 -15.34 -1.13 17.98
C GLN A 215 -16.46 -2.18 18.02
N ALA A 216 -16.53 -3.05 17.00
CA ALA A 216 -17.50 -4.13 16.94
C ALA A 216 -17.14 -5.35 17.80
N GLY A 217 -15.90 -5.42 18.32
CA GLY A 217 -15.36 -6.60 18.99
C GLY A 217 -15.33 -7.83 18.09
N ARG A 218 -15.10 -7.64 16.79
CA ARG A 218 -15.11 -8.69 15.76
C ARG A 218 -14.00 -8.45 14.75
N VAL A 219 -12.76 -8.58 15.22
CA VAL A 219 -11.57 -8.49 14.38
C VAL A 219 -11.49 -9.72 13.50
N GLN A 220 -11.33 -9.49 12.19
CA GLN A 220 -11.20 -10.55 11.19
C GLN A 220 -9.77 -10.71 10.72
N ALA A 221 -8.95 -9.67 10.86
CA ALA A 221 -7.53 -9.70 10.52
C ALA A 221 -6.70 -10.31 11.66
N ASP A 222 -5.59 -10.93 11.28
CA ASP A 222 -4.56 -11.44 12.20
C ASP A 222 -3.32 -10.55 12.18
N VAL A 223 -2.96 -10.05 10.99
CA VAL A 223 -1.80 -9.18 10.78
C VAL A 223 -2.23 -7.94 9.99
N ALA A 224 -1.77 -6.78 10.46
CA ALA A 224 -1.79 -5.53 9.68
C ALA A 224 -0.37 -5.25 9.17
N GLY A 225 -0.25 -4.84 7.91
CA GLY A 225 1.03 -4.50 7.28
C GLY A 225 1.01 -3.12 6.63
N ASN A 226 2.18 -2.48 6.58
CA ASN A 226 2.38 -1.12 6.07
C ASN A 226 1.66 -0.02 6.87
N THR A 227 1.46 -0.21 8.19
CA THR A 227 0.85 0.80 9.06
C THR A 227 1.93 1.54 9.86
N LEU A 228 2.68 2.43 9.21
CA LEU A 228 3.69 3.24 9.89
C LEU A 228 3.13 4.47 10.62
N ASP A 229 1.82 4.67 10.56
CA ASP A 229 1.16 5.74 11.31
C ASP A 229 1.34 5.50 12.82
N ALA A 230 2.24 6.27 13.42
CA ALA A 230 2.53 6.16 14.85
C ALA A 230 1.30 6.51 15.69
N ALA A 231 0.46 7.44 15.28
CA ALA A 231 -0.72 7.83 16.06
C ALA A 231 -1.76 6.70 16.09
N TRP A 232 -1.98 6.03 14.95
CA TRP A 232 -2.84 4.84 14.90
C TRP A 232 -2.24 3.69 15.73
N ASN A 233 -0.95 3.39 15.56
CA ASN A 233 -0.27 2.31 16.30
C ASN A 233 -0.27 2.54 17.81
N GLU A 234 0.06 3.75 18.27
CA GLU A 234 0.04 4.12 19.69
C GLU A 234 -1.36 3.98 20.29
N ARG A 235 -2.39 4.42 19.57
CA ARG A 235 -3.79 4.27 20.00
C ARG A 235 -4.19 2.81 20.08
N ALA A 236 -3.98 2.03 19.01
CA ALA A 236 -4.34 0.62 18.96
C ALA A 236 -3.62 -0.19 20.05
N ALA A 237 -2.34 0.10 20.31
CA ALA A 237 -1.58 -0.50 21.41
C ALA A 237 -2.15 -0.11 22.78
N ALA A 238 -2.43 1.18 23.01
CA ALA A 238 -2.97 1.67 24.29
C ALA A 238 -4.37 1.11 24.58
N GLU A 239 -5.14 0.81 23.54
CA GLU A 239 -6.47 0.18 23.63
C GLU A 239 -6.39 -1.37 23.72
N GLY A 240 -5.20 -1.95 23.60
CA GLY A 240 -4.96 -3.39 23.76
C GLY A 240 -5.24 -4.23 22.50
N HIS A 241 -5.34 -3.60 21.33
CA HIS A 241 -5.66 -4.27 20.07
C HIS A 241 -4.45 -4.88 19.36
N LEU A 242 -3.22 -4.61 19.83
CA LEU A 242 -1.98 -5.16 19.25
C LEU A 242 -1.34 -6.18 20.20
N ALA A 243 -0.85 -7.28 19.64
CA ALA A 243 -0.16 -8.31 20.39
C ALA A 243 1.33 -7.97 20.57
N ASP A 244 1.90 -8.39 21.69
CA ASP A 244 3.34 -8.30 21.93
C ASP A 244 4.09 -9.20 20.94
N LEU A 245 5.20 -8.66 20.41
CA LEU A 245 6.17 -9.36 19.59
C LEU A 245 7.46 -9.51 20.40
N THR A 246 7.93 -10.74 20.56
CA THR A 246 9.11 -11.04 21.39
C THR A 246 10.16 -11.80 20.58
N GLU A 247 11.45 -11.54 20.83
CA GLU A 247 12.54 -12.30 20.19
C GLU A 247 12.56 -13.78 20.63
N GLU A 248 11.93 -14.10 21.76
CA GLU A 248 11.78 -15.49 22.24
C GLU A 248 10.84 -16.30 21.33
N GLU A 249 9.70 -15.72 20.94
CA GLU A 249 8.75 -16.35 20.03
C GLU A 249 9.13 -16.14 18.55
N LEU A 250 9.87 -15.09 18.23
CA LEU A 250 10.16 -14.63 16.87
C LEU A 250 11.68 -14.51 16.68
N PRO A 251 12.39 -15.64 16.50
CA PRO A 251 13.85 -15.64 16.45
C PRO A 251 14.44 -14.74 15.35
N ASN A 252 13.72 -14.53 14.24
CA ASN A 252 14.17 -13.63 13.17
C ASN A 252 14.12 -12.15 13.56
N MET A 253 13.42 -11.78 14.65
CA MET A 253 13.50 -10.42 15.19
C MET A 253 14.87 -10.11 15.77
N ALA A 254 15.61 -11.09 16.31
CA ALA A 254 16.90 -10.83 16.94
C ALA A 254 17.94 -10.23 15.98
N GLY A 255 17.78 -10.45 14.66
CA GLY A 255 18.63 -9.85 13.64
C GLY A 255 18.33 -8.37 13.36
N LEU A 256 17.12 -7.88 13.70
CA LEU A 256 16.71 -6.51 13.44
C LEU A 256 17.54 -5.51 14.26
N PRO A 257 17.90 -4.34 13.68
CA PRO A 257 18.33 -3.18 14.45
C PRO A 257 17.28 -2.78 15.50
N ASP A 258 17.71 -2.25 16.64
CA ASP A 258 16.83 -1.94 17.76
C ASP A 258 15.80 -0.86 17.40
N GLU A 259 16.17 0.10 16.55
CA GLU A 259 15.28 1.13 16.00
C GLU A 259 14.17 0.58 15.08
N HIS A 260 14.28 -0.69 14.68
CA HIS A 260 13.32 -1.40 13.83
C HIS A 260 12.48 -2.41 14.62
N LYS A 261 12.72 -2.50 15.94
CA LYS A 261 11.99 -3.34 16.88
C LYS A 261 11.14 -2.47 17.81
N GLY A 262 9.83 -2.70 17.79
CA GLY A 262 8.89 -2.20 18.78
C GLY A 262 8.24 -3.36 19.53
N GLN A 263 7.64 -3.06 20.69
CA GLN A 263 6.87 -4.05 21.44
C GLN A 263 5.71 -4.65 20.63
N TYR A 264 5.06 -3.83 19.81
CA TYR A 264 3.84 -4.20 19.08
C TYR A 264 4.02 -4.22 17.56
N HIS A 265 5.22 -3.87 17.08
CA HIS A 265 5.49 -3.76 15.66
C HIS A 265 6.95 -4.06 15.33
N VAL A 266 7.19 -4.50 14.10
CA VAL A 266 8.53 -4.63 13.53
C VAL A 266 8.58 -3.96 12.18
N ILE A 267 9.69 -3.29 11.89
CA ILE A 267 9.96 -2.81 10.54
C ILE A 267 10.64 -3.94 9.77
N HIS A 268 10.00 -4.39 8.68
CA HIS A 268 10.53 -5.48 7.85
C HIS A 268 11.05 -5.02 6.50
N ARG A 269 10.73 -3.78 6.10
CA ARG A 269 11.22 -3.18 4.86
C ARG A 269 11.50 -1.71 5.02
N LEU A 270 12.48 -1.30 4.23
CA LEU A 270 12.91 0.06 4.06
C LEU A 270 12.85 0.38 2.55
N ASN A 271 12.37 1.57 2.22
CA ASN A 271 12.29 2.06 0.86
C ASN A 271 12.81 3.50 0.83
N PRO A 272 14.05 3.72 0.37
CA PRO A 272 14.60 5.06 0.32
C PRO A 272 13.84 5.92 -0.69
N MET A 273 13.69 7.19 -0.33
CA MET A 273 13.15 8.21 -1.20
C MET A 273 14.31 8.94 -1.87
N GLY A 274 14.27 9.03 -3.19
CA GLY A 274 15.33 9.65 -3.98
C GLY A 274 14.79 10.62 -5.01
N VAL A 275 15.69 10.98 -5.91
CA VAL A 275 15.39 11.75 -7.10
C VAL A 275 15.72 10.87 -8.29
N PHE A 276 14.72 10.61 -9.12
CA PHE A 276 14.87 9.82 -10.34
C PHE A 276 15.11 10.76 -11.51
N TYR A 277 16.26 10.64 -12.17
CA TYR A 277 16.69 11.59 -13.20
C TYR A 277 17.17 10.90 -14.47
N ASN A 278 17.09 11.59 -15.60
CA ASN A 278 17.57 11.10 -16.87
C ASN A 278 19.07 11.36 -17.04
N THR A 279 19.86 10.30 -17.24
CA THR A 279 21.33 10.37 -17.31
C THR A 279 21.88 10.92 -18.62
N GLU A 280 21.06 11.06 -19.66
CA GLU A 280 21.45 11.74 -20.91
C GLU A 280 21.25 13.26 -20.84
N LEU A 281 20.52 13.74 -19.82
CA LEU A 281 20.17 15.15 -19.65
C LEU A 281 20.86 15.82 -18.46
N VAL A 282 21.24 15.04 -17.46
CA VAL A 282 21.81 15.52 -16.20
C VAL A 282 23.05 14.70 -15.90
N GLU A 283 24.18 15.40 -15.73
CA GLU A 283 25.44 14.80 -15.29
C GLU A 283 25.41 14.65 -13.75
N GLU A 284 25.84 13.50 -13.25
CA GLU A 284 25.78 13.16 -11.83
C GLU A 284 26.52 14.19 -10.96
N GLU A 285 27.66 14.70 -11.42
CA GLU A 285 28.49 15.65 -10.69
C GLU A 285 27.86 17.05 -10.55
N THR A 286 26.76 17.32 -11.27
CA THR A 286 26.01 18.58 -11.17
C THR A 286 24.89 18.52 -10.14
N LEU A 287 24.58 17.33 -9.62
CA LEU A 287 23.50 17.13 -8.68
C LEU A 287 23.85 17.73 -7.31
N PRO A 288 22.93 18.46 -6.66
CA PRO A 288 23.17 19.01 -5.35
C PRO A 288 23.16 17.91 -4.28
N ASP A 289 24.04 18.05 -3.29
CA ASP A 289 24.09 17.16 -2.13
C ASP A 289 22.83 17.27 -1.26
N GLN A 290 22.17 18.42 -1.23
CA GLN A 290 20.98 18.67 -0.42
C GLN A 290 19.73 18.73 -1.28
N VAL A 291 18.66 18.06 -0.85
CA VAL A 291 17.40 18.02 -1.63
C VAL A 291 16.77 19.40 -1.76
N VAL A 292 16.92 20.22 -0.71
CA VAL A 292 16.42 21.60 -0.64
C VAL A 292 17.18 22.57 -1.56
N ASP A 293 18.27 22.12 -2.17
CA ASP A 293 19.07 22.91 -3.10
C ASP A 293 18.69 22.64 -4.57
N ILE A 294 17.85 21.64 -4.84
CA ILE A 294 17.31 21.36 -6.19
C ILE A 294 16.65 22.58 -6.85
N PRO A 295 15.88 23.44 -6.14
CA PRO A 295 15.32 24.65 -6.73
C PRO A 295 16.33 25.61 -7.36
N GLN A 296 17.63 25.50 -7.03
CA GLN A 296 18.67 26.32 -7.65
C GLN A 296 19.13 25.80 -9.02
N MET A 297 18.67 24.62 -9.44
CA MET A 297 18.91 24.03 -10.77
C MET A 297 18.08 24.75 -11.83
N ALA A 298 18.42 25.99 -12.16
CA ALA A 298 17.61 26.86 -13.03
C ALA A 298 17.33 26.25 -14.43
N ASP A 299 18.24 25.43 -14.96
CA ASP A 299 18.09 24.75 -16.25
C ASP A 299 17.01 23.65 -16.24
N TRP A 300 16.52 23.29 -15.05
CA TRP A 300 15.46 22.28 -14.86
C TRP A 300 14.05 22.85 -14.98
N LYS A 301 13.92 24.18 -15.14
CA LYS A 301 12.62 24.85 -15.17
C LYS A 301 11.67 24.29 -16.23
N GLY A 302 10.45 23.94 -15.81
CA GLY A 302 9.39 23.35 -16.63
C GLY A 302 9.66 21.90 -17.05
N ARG A 303 10.71 21.26 -16.51
CA ARG A 303 11.14 19.90 -16.85
C ARG A 303 11.38 19.03 -15.62
N VAL A 304 10.79 19.37 -14.48
CA VAL A 304 10.83 18.56 -13.26
C VAL A 304 9.42 18.22 -12.82
N ALA A 305 9.29 17.15 -12.04
CA ALA A 305 8.03 16.78 -11.44
C ALA A 305 8.16 16.48 -9.95
N VAL A 306 7.05 16.67 -9.24
CA VAL A 306 6.84 16.27 -7.86
C VAL A 306 5.56 15.45 -7.80
N ILE A 307 5.55 14.41 -6.98
CA ILE A 307 4.37 13.58 -6.81
C ILE A 307 3.38 14.32 -5.92
N ASP A 308 2.10 14.29 -6.28
CA ASP A 308 1.03 14.92 -5.50
C ASP A 308 0.99 14.38 -4.05
N PRO A 309 1.24 15.22 -3.02
CA PRO A 309 1.30 14.77 -1.62
C PRO A 309 -0.07 14.33 -1.07
N THR A 310 -1.17 14.64 -1.77
CA THR A 310 -2.51 14.17 -1.39
C THR A 310 -2.70 12.67 -1.59
N LEU A 311 -1.78 12.00 -2.28
CA LEU A 311 -1.76 10.53 -2.39
C LEU A 311 -1.47 9.83 -1.04
N GLY A 312 -0.92 10.54 -0.05
CA GLY A 312 -0.62 9.95 1.26
C GLY A 312 0.59 9.02 1.26
N GLY A 313 0.70 8.20 2.31
CA GLY A 313 1.72 7.15 2.45
C GLY A 313 3.16 7.70 2.32
N ALA A 314 4.00 6.99 1.57
CA ALA A 314 5.42 7.32 1.38
C ALA A 314 5.67 8.75 0.86
N ILE A 315 4.79 9.28 0.01
CA ILE A 315 4.93 10.63 -0.56
C ILE A 315 4.70 11.68 0.52
N HIS A 316 3.65 11.50 1.30
CA HIS A 316 3.33 12.41 2.39
C HIS A 316 4.40 12.36 3.49
N GLU A 317 4.83 11.15 3.84
CA GLU A 317 5.86 10.93 4.82
C GLU A 317 7.19 11.57 4.40
N TRP A 318 7.56 11.51 3.12
CA TRP A 318 8.72 12.22 2.58
C TRP A 318 8.66 13.72 2.85
N HIS A 319 7.56 14.38 2.45
CA HIS A 319 7.38 15.81 2.71
C HIS A 319 7.45 16.15 4.20
N TYR A 320 6.83 15.34 5.05
CA TYR A 320 6.85 15.52 6.50
C TYR A 320 8.26 15.33 7.08
N GLN A 321 9.00 14.29 6.68
CA GLN A 321 10.37 14.05 7.12
C GLN A 321 11.29 15.21 6.70
N ILE A 322 11.18 15.71 5.46
CA ILE A 322 11.94 16.90 5.05
C ILE A 322 11.58 18.11 5.92
N LEU A 323 10.28 18.40 6.09
CA LEU A 323 9.80 19.51 6.93
C LEU A 323 10.38 19.45 8.34
N GLN A 324 10.38 18.27 8.98
CA GLN A 324 10.89 18.13 10.35
C GLN A 324 12.40 18.36 10.44
N VAL A 325 13.17 17.90 9.45
CA VAL A 325 14.64 18.03 9.46
C VAL A 325 15.08 19.45 9.13
N VAL A 326 14.48 20.07 8.11
CA VAL A 326 14.96 21.37 7.62
C VAL A 326 14.26 22.56 8.29
N GLY A 327 13.13 22.31 8.95
CA GLY A 327 12.30 23.33 9.59
C GLY A 327 11.34 24.01 8.60
N GLU A 328 10.29 24.63 9.15
CA GLU A 328 9.17 25.20 8.40
C GLU A 328 9.59 26.22 7.33
N GLU A 329 10.37 27.25 7.70
CA GLU A 329 10.80 28.32 6.79
C GLU A 329 11.59 27.78 5.58
N ARG A 330 12.53 26.86 5.81
CA ARG A 330 13.35 26.29 4.74
C ARG A 330 12.54 25.33 3.87
N TYR A 331 11.60 24.60 4.46
CA TYR A 331 10.68 23.74 3.73
C TYR A 331 9.72 24.56 2.85
N GLU A 332 9.17 25.66 3.34
CA GLU A 332 8.36 26.58 2.53
C GLU A 332 9.14 27.12 1.33
N ALA A 333 10.36 27.59 1.55
CA ALA A 333 11.23 28.06 0.48
C ALA A 333 11.53 26.95 -0.54
N PHE A 334 11.79 25.73 -0.06
CA PHE A 334 12.00 24.55 -0.92
C PHE A 334 10.79 24.25 -1.80
N VAL A 335 9.59 24.14 -1.22
CA VAL A 335 8.36 23.83 -1.98
C VAL A 335 8.03 24.95 -2.97
N ASN A 336 8.12 26.21 -2.56
CA ASN A 336 7.88 27.36 -3.44
C ASN A 336 8.90 27.41 -4.60
N GLY A 337 10.17 27.13 -4.31
CA GLY A 337 11.20 27.08 -5.36
C GLY A 337 11.00 25.90 -6.32
N LEU A 338 10.61 24.74 -5.80
CA LEU A 338 10.42 23.54 -6.61
C LEU A 338 9.16 23.64 -7.49
N VAL A 339 8.02 23.96 -6.90
CA VAL A 339 6.73 24.00 -7.61
C VAL A 339 6.53 25.33 -8.34
N GLY A 340 6.88 26.44 -7.72
CA GLY A 340 6.70 27.78 -8.30
C GLY A 340 7.85 28.19 -9.23
N ASP A 341 9.08 28.28 -8.72
CA ASP A 341 10.19 28.85 -9.49
C ASP A 341 10.65 27.94 -10.64
N LEU A 342 10.78 26.62 -10.36
CA LEU A 342 11.08 25.61 -11.37
C LEU A 342 9.84 25.16 -12.16
N ASP A 343 8.64 25.63 -11.85
CA ASP A 343 7.40 25.23 -12.56
C ASP A 343 7.27 23.69 -12.62
N ALA A 344 7.50 23.01 -11.49
CA ALA A 344 7.45 21.55 -11.45
C ALA A 344 6.04 21.03 -11.67
N GLN A 345 5.92 20.00 -12.50
CA GLN A 345 4.67 19.28 -12.69
C GLN A 345 4.29 18.55 -11.39
N VAL A 346 3.18 18.94 -10.78
CA VAL A 346 2.57 18.21 -9.67
C VAL A 346 1.57 17.20 -10.23
N SER A 347 1.76 15.90 -9.97
CA SER A 347 0.92 14.86 -10.56
C SER A 347 0.82 13.61 -9.68
N GLY A 348 -0.38 13.03 -9.61
CA GLY A 348 -0.60 11.70 -9.03
C GLY A 348 -0.36 10.53 -10.00
N ALA A 349 -0.06 10.80 -11.28
CA ALA A 349 0.15 9.78 -12.30
C ALA A 349 1.62 9.32 -12.36
N ILE A 350 2.09 8.61 -11.32
CA ILE A 350 3.51 8.27 -11.10
C ILE A 350 4.12 7.54 -12.31
N SER A 351 3.47 6.50 -12.85
CA SER A 351 4.01 5.75 -14.00
C SER A 351 4.18 6.62 -15.25
N ALA A 352 3.34 7.64 -15.43
CA ALA A 352 3.49 8.59 -16.52
C ALA A 352 4.74 9.46 -16.31
N LEU A 353 4.96 9.96 -15.09
CA LEU A 353 6.16 10.73 -14.75
C LEU A 353 7.44 9.92 -14.99
N VAL A 354 7.49 8.66 -14.54
CA VAL A 354 8.64 7.76 -14.75
C VAL A 354 8.90 7.57 -16.25
N GLY A 355 7.84 7.38 -17.04
CA GLY A 355 7.94 7.32 -18.50
C GLY A 355 8.46 8.61 -19.13
N GLN A 356 8.05 9.78 -18.63
CA GLN A 356 8.51 11.08 -19.12
C GLN A 356 9.99 11.34 -18.82
N VAL A 357 10.49 10.95 -17.63
CA VAL A 357 11.93 11.00 -17.34
C VAL A 357 12.68 10.02 -18.24
N SER A 358 12.19 8.78 -18.37
CA SER A 358 12.82 7.76 -19.21
C SER A 358 12.90 8.18 -20.69
N ALA A 359 11.94 8.96 -21.17
CA ALA A 359 11.90 9.49 -22.53
C ALA A 359 12.68 10.82 -22.71
N GLY A 360 13.21 11.39 -21.63
CA GLY A 360 13.91 12.67 -21.64
C GLY A 360 12.99 13.89 -21.79
N GLU A 361 11.68 13.75 -21.59
CA GLU A 361 10.75 14.88 -21.55
C GLU A 361 10.99 15.70 -20.26
N LEU A 362 11.05 14.98 -19.13
CA LEU A 362 11.46 15.51 -17.83
C LEU A 362 12.94 15.18 -17.55
N MET A 363 13.61 16.08 -16.86
CA MET A 363 14.95 15.87 -16.32
C MET A 363 14.91 15.00 -15.06
N ALA A 364 13.95 15.24 -14.16
CA ALA A 364 13.85 14.50 -12.90
C ALA A 364 12.45 14.48 -12.26
N ILE A 365 12.23 13.50 -11.39
CA ILE A 365 11.16 13.46 -10.38
C ILE A 365 11.81 13.57 -9.00
N VAL A 366 11.38 14.53 -8.21
CA VAL A 366 11.91 14.77 -6.86
C VAL A 366 11.01 14.12 -5.81
N GLY A 367 11.59 13.38 -4.87
CA GLY A 367 10.85 12.77 -3.76
C GLY A 367 10.04 11.55 -4.18
N ILE A 368 10.66 10.62 -4.91
CA ILE A 368 10.02 9.38 -5.39
C ILE A 368 10.58 8.16 -4.66
N PRO A 369 9.74 7.18 -4.24
CA PRO A 369 10.24 5.94 -3.64
C PRO A 369 11.01 5.12 -4.67
N SER A 370 12.19 4.63 -4.31
CA SER A 370 13.05 3.84 -5.21
C SER A 370 12.38 2.57 -5.74
N SER A 371 11.43 2.00 -4.98
CA SER A 371 10.60 0.89 -5.44
C SER A 371 9.85 1.13 -6.76
N LEU A 372 9.61 2.39 -7.13
CA LEU A 372 8.87 2.76 -8.34
C LEU A 372 9.79 3.07 -9.53
N THR A 373 11.10 3.11 -9.32
CA THR A 373 12.08 3.60 -10.29
C THR A 373 13.19 2.59 -10.56
N VAL A 374 13.69 1.91 -9.52
CA VAL A 374 14.74 0.87 -9.62
C VAL A 374 14.39 -0.24 -10.62
N PRO A 375 13.15 -0.75 -10.72
CA PRO A 375 12.81 -1.71 -11.77
C PRO A 375 13.04 -1.17 -13.19
N SER A 376 12.84 0.14 -13.42
CA SER A 376 13.11 0.78 -14.72
C SER A 376 14.61 0.93 -14.95
N VAL A 377 15.36 1.34 -13.93
CA VAL A 377 16.83 1.40 -13.95
C VAL A 377 17.41 0.03 -14.33
N ASN A 378 16.96 -1.03 -13.66
CA ASN A 378 17.39 -2.41 -13.92
C ASN A 378 16.99 -2.89 -15.32
N ALA A 379 15.93 -2.33 -15.91
CA ALA A 379 15.55 -2.58 -17.30
C ALA A 379 16.41 -1.81 -18.33
N GLY A 380 17.38 -1.00 -17.89
CA GLY A 380 18.34 -0.30 -18.74
C GLY A 380 17.79 0.96 -19.40
N VAL A 381 16.76 1.59 -18.82
CA VAL A 381 16.35 2.94 -19.27
C VAL A 381 17.48 3.95 -18.96
N PRO A 382 17.64 5.04 -19.74
CA PRO A 382 18.68 6.05 -19.52
C PRO A 382 18.33 6.97 -18.34
N ALA A 383 18.16 6.39 -17.16
CA ALA A 383 17.83 7.09 -15.94
C ALA A 383 18.43 6.39 -14.73
N GLN A 384 18.66 7.15 -13.66
CA GLN A 384 19.22 6.68 -12.40
C GLN A 384 18.46 7.30 -11.22
N VAL A 385 18.65 6.70 -10.04
CA VAL A 385 18.20 7.30 -8.78
C VAL A 385 19.43 7.80 -8.03
N TYR A 386 19.38 9.04 -7.55
CA TYR A 386 20.32 9.54 -6.55
C TYR A 386 19.58 9.96 -5.29
N TYR A 387 20.33 10.02 -4.18
CA TYR A 387 19.78 10.22 -2.85
C TYR A 387 20.41 11.47 -2.22
N PRO A 388 19.82 12.65 -2.42
CA PRO A 388 20.28 13.86 -1.75
C PRO A 388 19.94 13.84 -0.27
N GLU A 389 20.75 14.50 0.54
CA GLU A 389 20.57 14.66 1.97
C GLU A 389 19.46 15.69 2.31
N PRO A 390 18.70 15.48 3.39
CA PRO A 390 18.66 14.25 4.18
C PRO A 390 18.01 13.10 3.39
N VAL A 391 18.58 11.89 3.47
CA VAL A 391 17.95 10.73 2.86
C VAL A 391 16.80 10.27 3.75
N THR A 392 15.62 10.18 3.17
CA THR A 392 14.39 9.80 3.87
C THR A 392 14.04 8.38 3.48
N ILE A 393 13.52 7.63 4.45
CA ILE A 393 13.13 6.23 4.24
C ILE A 393 11.65 6.11 4.59
N TYR A 394 10.89 5.58 3.65
CA TYR A 394 9.59 5.01 3.96
C TYR A 394 9.79 3.62 4.54
N ARG A 395 9.33 3.38 5.77
CA ARG A 395 9.46 2.07 6.42
C ARG A 395 8.14 1.33 6.36
N SER A 396 8.17 0.02 6.33
CA SER A 396 6.95 -0.80 6.37
C SER A 396 6.94 -1.61 7.64
N SER A 397 5.97 -1.32 8.50
CA SER A 397 5.74 -2.06 9.73
C SER A 397 4.81 -3.26 9.53
N LEU A 398 4.93 -4.24 10.43
CA LEU A 398 3.99 -5.33 10.63
C LEU A 398 3.56 -5.33 12.09
N GLN A 399 2.29 -5.65 12.32
CA GLN A 399 1.66 -5.74 13.65
C GLN A 399 0.79 -6.98 13.69
N ALA A 400 0.90 -7.76 14.76
CA ALA A 400 -0.08 -8.81 15.06
C ALA A 400 -1.25 -8.19 15.85
N LEU A 401 -2.48 -8.55 15.48
CA LEU A 401 -3.68 -8.07 16.17
C LEU A 401 -4.02 -9.00 17.33
N ALA A 402 -4.17 -8.45 18.53
CA ALA A 402 -4.43 -9.23 19.75
C ALA A 402 -5.77 -9.96 19.71
N ASP A 403 -6.77 -9.37 19.05
CA ASP A 403 -8.13 -9.89 18.94
C ASP A 403 -8.35 -10.73 17.66
N GLY A 404 -7.29 -11.02 16.89
CA GLY A 404 -7.36 -11.78 15.65
C GLY A 404 -7.72 -13.25 15.86
N PRO A 405 -8.38 -13.91 14.87
CA PRO A 405 -8.79 -15.31 14.98
C PRO A 405 -7.66 -16.34 15.06
N HIS A 406 -6.44 -16.01 14.61
CA HIS A 406 -5.30 -16.93 14.50
C HIS A 406 -4.00 -16.27 15.05
N PRO A 407 -3.91 -16.08 16.39
CA PRO A 407 -2.81 -15.33 17.01
C PRO A 407 -1.43 -15.99 16.84
N ASN A 408 -1.34 -17.31 16.77
CA ASN A 408 -0.06 -18.00 16.60
C ASN A 408 0.41 -17.94 15.14
N ALA A 409 -0.50 -18.15 14.20
CA ALA A 409 -0.23 -18.00 12.77
C ALA A 409 0.15 -16.55 12.41
N ALA A 410 -0.44 -15.56 13.08
CA ALA A 410 -0.06 -14.14 12.94
C ALA A 410 1.42 -13.91 13.28
N LYS A 411 1.83 -14.33 14.47
CA LYS A 411 3.21 -14.24 14.95
C LYS A 411 4.17 -15.01 14.05
N LEU A 412 3.84 -16.25 13.71
CA LEU A 412 4.67 -17.07 12.82
C LEU A 412 4.83 -16.44 11.43
N PHE A 413 3.77 -15.85 10.88
CA PHE A 413 3.82 -15.15 9.60
C PHE A 413 4.73 -13.93 9.64
N ILE A 414 4.68 -13.14 10.73
CA ILE A 414 5.62 -12.03 10.94
C ILE A 414 7.07 -12.55 11.03
N ASN A 415 7.33 -13.62 11.79
CA ASN A 415 8.66 -14.23 11.85
C ASN A 415 9.15 -14.69 10.47
N TRP A 416 8.27 -15.30 9.67
CA TRP A 416 8.62 -15.76 8.33
C TRP A 416 8.92 -14.58 7.39
N LEU A 417 8.16 -13.49 7.44
CA LEU A 417 8.46 -12.28 6.66
C LEU A 417 9.81 -11.66 7.01
N LEU A 418 10.30 -11.89 8.23
CA LEU A 418 11.65 -11.50 8.69
C LEU A 418 12.74 -12.53 8.34
N SER A 419 12.41 -13.69 7.77
CA SER A 419 13.39 -14.68 7.32
C SER A 419 14.04 -14.27 5.99
N GLU A 420 15.12 -14.96 5.59
CA GLU A 420 15.74 -14.77 4.27
C GLU A 420 14.77 -15.05 3.12
N GLU A 421 13.94 -16.08 3.24
CA GLU A 421 12.92 -16.42 2.25
C GLU A 421 11.86 -15.34 2.16
N GLY A 422 11.33 -14.89 3.32
CA GLY A 422 10.34 -13.82 3.38
C GLY A 422 10.88 -12.49 2.86
N ALA A 423 12.10 -12.14 3.24
CA ALA A 423 12.80 -10.95 2.75
C ALA A 423 13.08 -11.02 1.24
N THR A 424 13.41 -12.19 0.71
CA THR A 424 13.58 -12.41 -0.74
C THR A 424 12.26 -12.31 -1.49
N ALA A 425 11.21 -12.95 -0.96
CA ALA A 425 9.86 -12.84 -1.49
C ALA A 425 9.34 -11.40 -1.52
N SER A 426 9.79 -10.60 -0.55
CA SER A 426 9.44 -9.21 -0.37
C SER A 426 10.26 -8.25 -1.24
N CYS A 427 11.58 -8.36 -1.23
CA CYS A 427 12.50 -7.33 -1.75
C CYS A 427 13.33 -7.75 -2.96
N GLY A 428 13.40 -9.05 -3.30
CA GLY A 428 14.30 -9.56 -4.35
C GLY A 428 14.00 -9.04 -5.77
N GLY A 429 12.88 -8.36 -5.97
CA GLY A 429 12.52 -7.70 -7.23
C GLY A 429 13.00 -6.25 -7.37
N GLY A 430 13.84 -5.73 -6.47
CA GLY A 430 14.29 -4.33 -6.51
C GLY A 430 13.26 -3.34 -6.00
N ILE A 431 12.39 -3.79 -5.09
CA ILE A 431 11.25 -3.00 -4.61
C ILE A 431 11.38 -2.53 -3.16
N CYS A 432 12.36 -3.03 -2.42
CA CYS A 432 12.67 -2.61 -1.05
C CYS A 432 14.03 -3.13 -0.61
N THR A 433 14.39 -2.82 0.63
CA THR A 433 15.54 -3.37 1.33
C THR A 433 15.11 -3.90 2.69
N PRO A 434 15.44 -5.15 3.05
CA PRO A 434 15.24 -5.65 4.40
C PRO A 434 16.27 -5.02 5.36
N PRO A 435 15.90 -4.70 6.61
CA PRO A 435 16.76 -3.95 7.53
C PRO A 435 17.91 -4.75 8.16
N HIS A 436 17.90 -6.08 8.09
CA HIS A 436 18.81 -6.95 8.86
C HIS A 436 19.58 -7.98 8.05
N MET A 437 19.45 -7.95 6.73
CA MET A 437 20.15 -8.87 5.83
C MET A 437 20.29 -8.26 4.44
N ASP A 438 21.19 -8.85 3.64
CA ASP A 438 21.31 -8.54 2.23
C ASP A 438 20.60 -9.61 1.41
N VAL A 439 19.69 -9.17 0.55
CA VAL A 439 18.95 -10.00 -0.39
C VAL A 439 19.35 -9.62 -1.80
N GLU A 440 19.60 -10.62 -2.65
CA GLU A 440 19.90 -10.39 -4.06
C GLU A 440 18.76 -9.61 -4.74
N GLY A 441 19.13 -8.52 -5.43
CA GLY A 441 18.17 -7.67 -6.12
C GLY A 441 17.43 -6.68 -5.21
N GLN A 442 17.80 -6.54 -3.93
CA GLN A 442 17.26 -5.46 -3.08
C GLN A 442 17.64 -4.06 -3.59
N ILE A 443 16.97 -3.04 -3.08
CA ILE A 443 17.40 -1.65 -3.29
C ILE A 443 18.68 -1.41 -2.48
N GLU A 444 19.70 -0.86 -3.12
CA GLU A 444 20.93 -0.48 -2.43
C GLU A 444 20.80 0.92 -1.82
N PHE A 445 21.14 1.02 -0.53
CA PHE A 445 21.25 2.31 0.16
C PHE A 445 22.61 2.96 -0.11
N PRO A 446 22.70 4.29 -0.12
CA PRO A 446 23.99 4.96 -0.08
C PRO A 446 24.66 4.70 1.26
N GLU A 447 25.87 4.14 1.25
CA GLU A 447 26.65 3.86 2.48
C GLU A 447 26.94 5.12 3.32
N THR A 448 26.89 6.30 2.69
CA THR A 448 27.18 7.59 3.32
C THR A 448 25.94 8.38 3.73
N ALA A 449 24.74 7.86 3.47
CA ALA A 449 23.50 8.58 3.71
C ALA A 449 23.20 8.77 5.19
N THR A 450 22.82 9.99 5.58
CA THR A 450 22.22 10.26 6.89
C THR A 450 20.71 10.07 6.79
N PHE A 451 20.20 9.06 7.49
CA PHE A 451 18.77 8.75 7.45
C PHE A 451 17.96 9.56 8.47
N VAL A 452 16.77 9.97 8.06
CA VAL A 452 15.78 10.57 8.96
C VAL A 452 15.10 9.48 9.78
N ASP A 453 15.49 9.33 11.05
CA ASP A 453 14.96 8.31 11.97
C ASP A 453 13.81 8.79 12.84
N GLY A 454 12.83 7.90 13.06
CA GLY A 454 11.76 8.07 14.06
C GLY A 454 10.69 9.11 13.73
N ILE A 455 10.65 9.65 12.51
CA ILE A 455 9.73 10.71 12.10
C ILE A 455 8.64 10.12 11.21
N THR A 456 7.49 9.78 11.80
CA THR A 456 6.28 9.36 11.07
C THR A 456 5.29 10.53 10.99
N ALA A 457 4.55 10.61 9.88
CA ALA A 457 3.59 11.69 9.67
C ALA A 457 2.47 11.66 10.73
N ARG A 458 2.20 12.82 11.34
CA ARG A 458 1.01 13.05 12.18
C ARG A 458 -0.08 13.69 11.33
N GLU A 459 -1.35 13.39 11.61
CA GLU A 459 -2.54 13.99 10.97
C GLU A 459 -2.52 15.54 10.91
N VAL A 460 -1.78 16.20 11.80
CA VAL A 460 -1.66 17.67 11.84
C VAL A 460 -0.81 18.22 10.68
N GLY A 461 0.13 17.43 10.13
CA GLY A 461 0.98 17.83 9.00
C GLY A 461 0.25 17.83 7.65
N ASP A 462 -0.80 17.02 7.53
CA ASP A 462 -1.45 16.72 6.26
C ASP A 462 -2.02 17.94 5.56
N SER A 463 -2.74 18.77 6.32
CA SER A 463 -3.38 19.98 5.78
C SER A 463 -2.37 21.05 5.38
N TYR A 464 -1.25 21.15 6.10
CA TYR A 464 -0.20 22.13 5.85
C TYR A 464 0.58 21.80 4.59
N ILE A 465 1.07 20.56 4.47
CA ILE A 465 1.84 20.09 3.30
C ILE A 465 1.00 20.19 2.03
N ASN A 466 -0.23 19.67 2.05
CA ASN A 466 -1.13 19.70 0.91
C ASN A 466 -1.50 21.13 0.51
N GLY A 467 -1.76 22.00 1.50
CA GLY A 467 -2.08 23.40 1.27
C GLY A 467 -0.93 24.19 0.66
N LEU A 468 0.30 23.96 1.12
CA LEU A 468 1.50 24.63 0.62
C LEU A 468 1.81 24.23 -0.83
N VAL A 469 1.82 22.93 -1.14
CA VAL A 469 2.07 22.45 -2.51
C VAL A 469 0.98 22.94 -3.47
N ALA A 470 -0.29 22.91 -3.07
CA ALA A 470 -1.38 23.46 -3.87
C ALA A 470 -1.27 24.98 -4.06
N SER A 471 -0.83 25.72 -3.04
CA SER A 471 -0.62 27.17 -3.14
C SER A 471 0.54 27.53 -4.05
N ALA A 472 1.61 26.73 -4.06
CA ALA A 472 2.78 26.97 -4.92
C ALA A 472 2.51 26.65 -6.40
N ALA A 473 1.54 25.77 -6.68
CA ALA A 473 1.15 25.37 -8.04
C ALA A 473 0.18 26.35 -8.74
N ASN A 474 -0.37 27.33 -8.03
CA ASN A 474 -1.33 28.32 -8.54
C ASN A 474 -0.70 29.72 -8.60
#